data_AF-A0A7X9IFN8-F1
#
_entry.id   AF-A0A7X9IFN8-F1
#
_cell.length_a   1.000
_cell.length_b   1.000
_cell.length_c   1.000
_cell.angle_alpha   90.00
_cell.angle_beta   90.00
_cell.angle_gamma   90.00
#
_symmetry.space_group_name_H-M   'P 1'
#
loop_
_entity.id
_entity.type
_entity.pdbx_description
1 polymer ?
#
loop_
_entity_poly.entity_id
_entity_poly.type
_entity_poly.pdbx_seq_one_letter_code
_entity_poly.pdbx_strand_id
1 'polypeptide(L)'
;MLSGHDETHYVVESMKNGAAEFIKKPFDIKEVEIHINAILEQNRLKQEVTHLRTELRAKSLYDAFIGDSPKIVQVQGLVEQVADSELTVLIRGESGTGKEIIARMIHTISSRRDESFTKVNCAAIPRDLLEAELFGYEKGAFTGAHKTKPGRFEVANKGTMFLDEIGDMPLELQSKLLQVLEQQEFVRVGGITNIHVDVRIICATNRNLEEAISRGRFREDLFYRLNEITVF
;
A
#
# COMPACT_ATOMS: atom_id res chain seq x y z
N MET A 1 -1.05 10.62 -25.99
CA MET A 1 -0.45 11.95 -26.31
C MET A 1 -1.18 12.51 -27.53
N LEU A 2 -1.33 13.83 -27.67
CA LEU A 2 -2.11 14.48 -28.74
C LEU A 2 -1.18 15.35 -29.62
N SER A 3 -1.06 15.05 -30.91
CA SER A 3 -0.24 15.84 -31.85
C SER A 3 -1.05 16.30 -33.07
N GLY A 4 -0.67 17.45 -33.63
CA GLY A 4 -1.39 18.17 -34.68
C GLY A 4 -0.88 17.98 -36.11
N HIS A 5 0.20 17.22 -36.35
CA HIS A 5 0.77 17.04 -37.69
C HIS A 5 1.33 15.64 -37.95
N ASP A 6 1.32 15.27 -39.24
CA ASP A 6 1.62 13.94 -39.82
C ASP A 6 3.11 13.55 -39.79
N GLU A 7 3.83 13.95 -38.75
CA GLU A 7 5.25 13.62 -38.60
C GLU A 7 5.40 12.30 -37.85
N THR A 8 5.54 11.22 -38.61
CA THR A 8 5.76 9.84 -38.15
C THR A 8 6.91 9.71 -37.13
N HIS A 9 7.89 10.61 -37.19
CA HIS A 9 8.99 10.67 -36.22
C HIS A 9 8.51 10.86 -34.78
N TYR A 10 7.60 11.80 -34.54
CA TYR A 10 7.07 12.07 -33.20
C TYR A 10 6.25 10.92 -32.63
N VAL A 11 5.57 10.16 -33.50
CA VAL A 11 4.80 8.97 -33.09
C VAL A 11 5.74 7.91 -32.52
N VAL A 12 6.79 7.58 -33.28
CA VAL A 12 7.76 6.55 -32.89
C VAL A 12 8.51 6.94 -31.62
N GLU A 13 8.94 8.20 -31.53
CA GLU A 13 9.63 8.71 -30.35
C GLU A 13 8.74 8.69 -29.09
N SER A 14 7.47 9.08 -29.23
CA SER A 14 6.53 9.07 -28.11
C SER A 14 6.24 7.66 -27.60
N MET A 15 6.09 6.69 -28.52
CA MET A 15 5.89 5.28 -28.15
C MET A 15 7.13 4.70 -27.46
N LYS A 16 8.34 5.03 -27.93
CA LYS A 16 9.60 4.63 -27.26
C LYS A 16 9.73 5.21 -25.85
N ASN A 17 9.24 6.43 -25.64
CA ASN A 17 9.25 7.10 -24.34
C ASN A 17 8.11 6.65 -23.40
N GLY A 18 7.37 5.60 -23.76
CA GLY A 18 6.36 4.99 -22.90
C GLY A 18 4.98 5.63 -23.00
N ALA A 19 4.66 6.30 -24.11
CA ALA A 19 3.28 6.65 -24.40
C ALA A 19 2.46 5.36 -24.59
N ALA A 20 1.34 5.25 -23.88
CA ALA A 20 0.45 4.11 -23.98
C ALA A 20 -0.27 4.05 -25.33
N GLU A 21 -0.64 5.21 -25.88
CA GLU A 21 -1.33 5.33 -27.17
C GLU A 21 -1.10 6.73 -27.79
N PHE A 22 -1.15 6.78 -29.12
CA PHE A 22 -1.06 7.99 -29.93
C PHE A 22 -2.40 8.26 -30.63
N ILE A 23 -2.93 9.48 -30.50
CA ILE A 23 -4.18 9.89 -31.16
C ILE A 23 -3.86 11.04 -32.12
N LYS A 24 -4.21 10.84 -33.40
CA LYS A 24 -3.99 11.79 -34.48
C LYS A 24 -5.13 12.81 -34.57
N LYS A 25 -4.80 14.09 -34.77
CA LYS A 25 -5.80 15.12 -35.13
C LYS A 25 -6.05 15.16 -36.64
N PRO A 26 -7.28 15.48 -37.09
CA PRO A 26 -8.49 15.63 -36.27
C PRO A 26 -9.01 14.26 -35.79
N PHE A 27 -9.54 14.19 -34.57
CA PHE A 27 -10.12 12.98 -33.98
C PHE A 27 -11.59 13.24 -33.61
N ASP A 28 -12.38 12.17 -33.56
CA ASP A 28 -13.71 12.21 -32.95
C ASP A 28 -13.58 12.08 -31.42
N ILE A 29 -14.45 12.76 -30.67
CA ILE A 29 -14.57 12.61 -29.22
C ILE A 29 -14.82 11.13 -28.86
N LYS A 30 -15.65 10.43 -29.66
CA LYS A 30 -15.94 9.01 -29.45
C LYS A 30 -14.69 8.13 -29.58
N GLU A 31 -13.81 8.47 -30.51
CA GLU A 31 -12.55 7.74 -30.73
C GLU A 31 -11.63 7.89 -29.52
N VAL A 32 -11.49 9.10 -28.98
CA VAL A 32 -10.71 9.36 -27.77
C VAL A 32 -11.26 8.61 -26.55
N GLU A 33 -12.58 8.58 -26.39
CA GLU A 33 -13.24 7.88 -25.28
C GLU A 33 -12.97 6.37 -25.32
N ILE A 34 -13.00 5.75 -26.50
CA ILE A 34 -12.67 4.34 -26.70
C ILE A 34 -11.22 4.06 -26.26
N HIS A 35 -10.26 4.88 -26.70
CA HIS A 35 -8.85 4.72 -26.36
C HIS A 35 -8.58 4.91 -24.85
N ILE A 36 -9.22 5.90 -24.23
CA ILE A 36 -9.09 6.12 -22.78
C ILE A 36 -9.62 4.89 -22.02
N ASN A 37 -10.83 4.41 -22.37
CA ASN A 37 -11.44 3.26 -21.71
C ASN A 37 -10.60 1.99 -21.87
N ALA A 38 -10.01 1.77 -23.06
CA ALA A 38 -9.11 0.65 -23.29
C ALA A 38 -7.84 0.70 -22.42
N ILE A 39 -7.23 1.87 -22.26
CA ILE A 39 -6.04 2.05 -21.41
C ILE A 39 -6.39 1.88 -19.93
N LEU A 40 -7.53 2.42 -19.48
CA LEU A 40 -8.01 2.25 -18.11
C LEU A 40 -8.26 0.78 -17.79
N GLU A 41 -8.93 0.06 -18.69
CA GLU A 41 -9.19 -1.37 -18.53
C GLU A 41 -7.90 -2.19 -18.56
N GLN A 42 -6.94 -1.86 -19.44
CA GLN A 42 -5.64 -2.53 -19.47
C GLN A 42 -4.86 -2.33 -18.16
N ASN A 43 -4.92 -1.14 -17.57
CA ASN A 43 -4.29 -0.89 -16.27
C ASN A 43 -5.01 -1.65 -15.15
N ARG A 44 -6.35 -1.68 -15.15
CA ARG A 44 -7.16 -2.46 -14.21
C ARG A 44 -6.79 -3.93 -14.27
N LEU A 45 -6.75 -4.51 -15.47
CA LEU A 45 -6.39 -5.92 -15.69
C LEU A 45 -4.93 -6.21 -15.29
N LYS A 46 -3.98 -5.31 -15.55
CA LYS A 46 -2.60 -5.48 -15.08
C LYS A 46 -2.49 -5.48 -13.56
N GLN A 47 -3.25 -4.61 -12.89
CA GLN A 47 -3.33 -4.58 -11.42
C GLN A 47 -3.96 -5.87 -10.90
N GLU A 48 -5.06 -6.33 -11.51
CA GLU A 48 -5.76 -7.57 -11.16
C GLU A 48 -4.85 -8.80 -11.33
N VAL A 49 -4.12 -8.91 -12.44
CA VAL A 49 -3.12 -9.99 -12.64
C VAL A 49 -2.02 -9.94 -11.60
N THR A 50 -1.54 -8.75 -11.22
CA THR A 50 -0.50 -8.60 -10.20
C THR A 50 -1.03 -8.98 -8.82
N HIS A 51 -2.27 -8.63 -8.52
CA HIS A 51 -2.97 -8.97 -7.30
C HIS A 51 -3.22 -10.49 -7.20
N LEU A 52 -3.82 -11.11 -8.21
CA LEU A 52 -4.04 -12.56 -8.28
C LEU A 52 -2.73 -13.37 -8.17
N ARG A 53 -1.64 -12.89 -8.78
CA ARG A 53 -0.31 -13.52 -8.60
C ARG A 53 0.21 -13.41 -7.17
N THR A 54 -0.14 -12.32 -6.47
CA THR A 54 0.22 -12.11 -5.06
C THR A 54 -0.63 -13.00 -4.16
N GLU A 55 -1.93 -13.15 -4.45
CA GLU A 55 -2.83 -14.09 -3.75
C GLU A 55 -2.40 -15.54 -3.93
N LEU A 56 -2.05 -15.97 -5.14
CA LEU A 56 -1.53 -17.33 -5.39
C LEU A 56 -0.28 -17.64 -4.56
N ARG A 57 0.61 -16.64 -4.40
CA ARG A 57 1.76 -16.76 -3.49
C ARG A 57 1.33 -16.78 -2.02
N ALA A 58 0.34 -15.98 -1.63
CA ALA A 58 -0.19 -15.97 -0.27
C ALA A 58 -0.85 -17.31 0.11
N LYS A 59 -1.61 -17.92 -0.79
CA LYS A 59 -2.21 -19.25 -0.60
C LYS A 59 -1.16 -20.34 -0.46
N SER A 60 -0.10 -20.28 -1.28
CA SER A 60 1.06 -21.17 -1.13
C SER A 60 1.83 -20.96 0.19
N LEU A 61 1.79 -19.76 0.77
CA LEU A 61 2.39 -19.47 2.09
C LEU A 61 1.49 -19.92 3.25
N TYR A 62 0.16 -19.85 3.08
CA TYR A 62 -0.82 -20.41 4.02
C TYR A 62 -0.63 -21.93 4.14
N ASP A 63 -0.53 -22.63 3.01
CA ASP A 63 -0.28 -24.08 2.98
C ASP A 63 1.13 -24.45 3.50
N ALA A 64 2.07 -23.49 3.49
CA ALA A 64 3.43 -23.66 4.01
C ALA A 64 3.59 -23.28 5.49
N PHE A 65 2.56 -22.70 6.13
CA PHE A 65 2.59 -22.37 7.56
C PHE A 65 2.37 -23.65 8.39
N ILE A 66 3.44 -24.43 8.51
CA ILE A 66 3.46 -25.69 9.25
C ILE A 66 3.88 -25.39 10.68
N GLY A 67 2.98 -25.61 11.65
CA GLY A 67 3.33 -25.44 13.06
C GLY A 67 2.22 -25.89 14.00
N ASP A 68 2.37 -27.07 14.60
CA ASP A 68 1.39 -27.63 15.55
C ASP A 68 1.74 -27.32 17.02
N SER A 69 2.66 -26.38 17.25
CA SER A 69 3.01 -26.02 18.62
C SER A 69 1.84 -25.33 19.32
N PRO A 70 1.64 -25.53 20.64
CA PRO A 70 0.54 -24.90 21.36
C PRO A 70 0.49 -23.37 21.22
N LYS A 71 1.66 -22.72 21.09
CA LYS A 71 1.74 -21.27 20.87
C LYS A 71 1.23 -20.86 19.47
N ILE A 72 1.55 -21.64 18.44
CA ILE A 72 1.06 -21.35 17.08
C ILE A 72 -0.44 -21.58 16.99
N VAL A 73 -0.99 -22.60 17.66
CA VAL A 73 -2.44 -22.81 17.74
C VAL A 73 -3.14 -21.63 18.41
N GLN A 74 -2.55 -21.06 19.47
CA GLN A 74 -3.08 -19.83 20.09
C GLN A 74 -3.04 -18.63 19.14
N VAL A 75 -1.93 -18.46 18.40
CA VAL A 75 -1.82 -17.40 17.38
C VAL A 75 -2.87 -17.59 16.29
N GLN A 76 -3.09 -18.81 15.80
CA GLN A 76 -4.13 -19.12 14.81
C GLN A 76 -5.53 -18.78 15.31
N GLY A 77 -5.86 -19.18 16.56
CA GLY A 77 -7.14 -18.84 17.16
C GLY A 77 -7.34 -17.33 17.31
N LEU A 78 -6.29 -16.58 17.67
CA LEU A 78 -6.34 -15.12 17.70
C LEU A 78 -6.50 -14.53 16.30
N VAL A 79 -5.78 -15.03 15.30
CA VAL A 79 -5.90 -14.62 13.90
C VAL A 79 -7.34 -14.77 13.40
N GLU A 80 -8.00 -15.90 13.68
CA GLU A 80 -9.39 -16.14 13.32
C GLU A 80 -10.35 -15.15 14.01
N GLN A 81 -10.13 -14.86 15.30
CA GLN A 81 -10.96 -13.92 16.05
C GLN A 81 -10.85 -12.48 15.53
N VAL A 82 -9.66 -12.08 15.10
CA VAL A 82 -9.40 -10.70 14.65
C VAL A 82 -9.61 -10.53 13.15
N ALA A 83 -9.74 -11.61 12.38
CA ALA A 83 -9.82 -11.56 10.92
C ALA A 83 -10.92 -10.62 10.41
N ASP A 84 -12.12 -10.61 10.97
CA ASP A 84 -13.20 -9.71 10.53
C ASP A 84 -13.29 -8.38 11.30
N SER A 85 -12.30 -8.10 12.16
CA SER A 85 -12.25 -6.85 12.90
C SER A 85 -11.62 -5.73 12.07
N GLU A 86 -12.18 -4.52 12.18
CA GLU A 86 -11.57 -3.29 11.63
C GLU A 86 -10.45 -2.73 12.51
N LEU A 87 -10.22 -3.31 13.69
CA LEU A 87 -9.17 -2.90 14.60
C LEU A 87 -7.79 -3.10 13.98
N THR A 88 -6.85 -2.26 14.40
CA THR A 88 -5.45 -2.40 14.01
C THR A 88 -4.82 -3.60 14.72
N VAL A 89 -3.98 -4.33 13.99
CA VAL A 89 -3.26 -5.49 14.54
C VAL A 89 -1.76 -5.23 14.51
N LEU A 90 -1.12 -5.29 15.67
CA LEU A 90 0.34 -5.21 15.83
C LEU A 90 0.93 -6.60 16.03
N ILE A 91 1.73 -7.05 15.08
CA ILE A 91 2.46 -8.32 15.12
C ILE A 91 3.88 -8.07 15.61
N ARG A 92 4.22 -8.61 16.78
CA ARG A 92 5.55 -8.54 17.38
C ARG A 92 6.28 -9.86 17.18
N GLY A 93 7.58 -9.79 17.01
CA GLY A 93 8.42 -10.97 16.90
C GLY A 93 9.75 -10.69 16.24
N GLU A 94 10.71 -11.58 16.41
CA GLU A 94 12.04 -11.46 15.83
C GLU A 94 12.02 -11.45 14.30
N SER A 95 13.13 -11.03 13.68
CA SER A 95 13.25 -11.09 12.22
C SER A 95 13.18 -12.55 11.75
N GLY A 96 12.42 -12.82 10.70
CA GLY A 96 12.29 -14.17 10.14
C GLY A 96 11.28 -15.10 10.82
N THR A 97 10.52 -14.67 11.83
CA THR A 97 9.51 -15.50 12.52
C THR A 97 8.19 -15.67 11.75
N GLY A 98 8.10 -15.20 10.51
CA GLY A 98 6.89 -15.35 9.70
C GLY A 98 5.80 -14.31 9.95
N LYS A 99 6.12 -13.12 10.49
CA LYS A 99 5.16 -12.02 10.72
C LYS A 99 4.31 -11.67 9.48
N GLU A 100 4.93 -11.68 8.30
CA GLU A 100 4.20 -11.47 7.04
C GLU A 100 3.17 -12.57 6.76
N ILE A 101 3.48 -13.83 7.12
CA ILE A 101 2.56 -14.96 6.92
C ILE A 101 1.31 -14.73 7.78
N ILE A 102 1.49 -14.37 9.05
CA ILE A 102 0.37 -14.03 9.94
C ILE A 102 -0.46 -12.87 9.40
N ALA A 103 0.17 -11.79 8.93
CA ALA A 103 -0.56 -10.65 8.34
C ALA A 103 -1.38 -11.05 7.11
N ARG A 104 -0.82 -11.92 6.26
CA ARG A 104 -1.54 -12.47 5.10
C ARG A 104 -2.69 -13.37 5.51
N MET A 105 -2.50 -14.22 6.53
CA MET A 105 -3.55 -15.09 7.06
C MET A 105 -4.75 -14.27 7.55
N ILE A 106 -4.50 -13.21 8.34
CA ILE A 106 -5.55 -12.30 8.80
C ILE A 106 -6.35 -11.74 7.62
N HIS A 107 -5.66 -11.26 6.58
CA HIS A 107 -6.31 -10.72 5.39
C HIS A 107 -7.11 -11.79 4.62
N THR A 108 -6.53 -12.96 4.37
CA THR A 108 -7.17 -14.04 3.60
C THR A 108 -8.43 -14.61 4.28
N ILE A 109 -8.48 -14.58 5.61
CA ILE A 109 -9.66 -15.05 6.37
C ILE A 109 -10.71 -13.94 6.50
N SER A 110 -10.32 -12.67 6.38
CA SER A 110 -11.20 -11.52 6.57
C SER A 110 -12.27 -11.34 5.48
N SER A 111 -13.26 -10.50 5.79
CA SER A 111 -14.24 -9.94 4.86
C SER A 111 -13.61 -9.16 3.68
N ARG A 112 -12.36 -8.70 3.82
CA ARG A 112 -11.59 -7.98 2.79
C ARG A 112 -10.68 -8.89 1.96
N ARG A 113 -10.84 -10.22 2.03
CA ARG A 113 -9.96 -11.19 1.35
C ARG A 113 -9.88 -11.06 -0.17
N ASP A 114 -10.93 -10.52 -0.80
CA ASP A 114 -11.03 -10.35 -2.25
C ASP A 114 -10.57 -8.93 -2.67
N GLU A 115 -10.11 -8.11 -1.70
CA GLU A 115 -9.59 -6.76 -1.91
C GLU A 115 -8.06 -6.74 -1.82
N SER A 116 -7.45 -5.62 -2.18
CA SER A 116 -5.98 -5.54 -2.27
C SER A 116 -5.26 -5.78 -0.92
N PHE A 117 -4.20 -6.59 -0.94
CA PHE A 117 -3.21 -6.67 0.15
C PHE A 117 -1.92 -5.94 -0.24
N THR A 118 -1.71 -4.75 0.31
CA THR A 118 -0.56 -3.90 -0.02
C THR A 118 0.50 -3.96 1.07
N LYS A 119 1.67 -4.53 0.78
CA LYS A 119 2.82 -4.57 1.69
C LYS A 119 3.74 -3.37 1.49
N VAL A 120 4.16 -2.76 2.60
CA VAL A 120 5.23 -1.74 2.64
C VAL A 120 6.20 -2.09 3.76
N ASN A 121 7.49 -2.17 3.46
CA ASN A 121 8.52 -2.34 4.47
C ASN A 121 9.22 -0.99 4.72
N CYS A 122 9.04 -0.45 5.91
CA CYS A 122 9.49 0.89 6.28
C CYS A 122 11.03 0.99 6.40
N ALA A 123 11.71 -0.14 6.64
CA ALA A 123 13.17 -0.20 6.72
C ALA A 123 13.84 -0.33 5.34
N ALA A 124 13.14 -0.88 4.34
CA ALA A 124 13.68 -1.14 3.01
C ALA A 124 13.62 0.06 2.05
N ILE A 125 12.68 0.99 2.28
CA ILE A 125 12.53 2.18 1.44
C ILE A 125 13.37 3.32 2.02
N PRO A 126 14.18 4.03 1.21
CA PRO A 126 14.89 5.21 1.66
C PRO A 126 13.94 6.22 2.31
N ARG A 127 14.35 6.80 3.45
CA ARG A 127 13.50 7.70 4.25
C ARG A 127 12.88 8.84 3.43
N ASP A 128 13.68 9.43 2.54
CA ASP A 128 13.28 10.55 1.69
C ASP A 128 12.22 10.17 0.63
N LEU A 129 12.08 8.87 0.33
CA LEU A 129 11.10 8.35 -0.64
C LEU A 129 9.89 7.70 0.03
N LEU A 130 9.98 7.36 1.32
CA LEU A 130 8.93 6.63 2.03
C LEU A 130 7.61 7.43 2.05
N GLU A 131 7.69 8.75 2.23
CA GLU A 131 6.52 9.62 2.20
C GLU A 131 5.81 9.58 0.84
N ALA A 132 6.57 9.78 -0.23
CA ALA A 132 6.08 9.80 -1.60
C ALA A 132 5.54 8.42 -2.05
N GLU A 133 6.11 7.33 -1.55
CA GLU A 133 5.57 5.99 -1.80
C GLU A 133 4.26 5.76 -1.03
N LEU A 134 4.20 6.08 0.26
CA LEU A 134 3.01 5.86 1.09
C LEU A 134 1.82 6.71 0.64
N PHE A 135 2.04 8.02 0.53
CA PHE A 135 0.97 9.01 0.33
C PHE A 135 0.86 9.51 -1.11
N GLY A 136 1.80 9.15 -1.99
CA GLY A 136 1.81 9.68 -3.36
C GLY A 136 2.25 11.14 -3.40
N TYR A 137 2.31 11.68 -4.61
CA TYR A 137 2.75 13.06 -4.82
C TYR A 137 2.07 13.68 -6.03
N GLU A 138 1.88 14.99 -5.96
CA GLU A 138 1.42 15.80 -7.09
C GLU A 138 2.57 16.23 -8.00
N LYS A 139 2.23 16.54 -9.26
CA LYS A 139 3.20 17.11 -10.20
C LYS A 139 3.77 18.42 -9.62
N GLY A 140 5.10 18.51 -9.56
CA GLY A 140 5.81 19.67 -9.04
C GLY A 140 6.06 19.66 -7.53
N ALA A 141 5.70 18.59 -6.82
CA ALA A 141 5.91 18.49 -5.37
C ALA A 141 7.39 18.54 -4.95
N PHE A 142 8.30 18.02 -5.79
CA PHE A 142 9.75 18.05 -5.60
C PHE A 142 10.47 17.98 -6.94
N THR A 143 11.79 18.20 -6.95
CA THR A 143 12.63 18.08 -8.14
C THR A 143 12.59 16.65 -8.70
N GLY A 144 12.00 16.47 -9.89
CA GLY A 144 11.78 15.16 -10.50
C GLY A 144 10.32 14.67 -10.47
N ALA A 145 9.43 15.36 -9.78
CA ALA A 145 7.99 15.08 -9.78
C ALA A 145 7.30 15.56 -11.07
N HIS A 146 7.65 14.94 -12.21
CA HIS A 146 7.14 15.34 -13.53
C HIS A 146 5.67 14.98 -13.77
N LYS A 147 5.14 14.03 -13.00
CA LYS A 147 3.76 13.54 -13.08
C LYS A 147 3.21 13.36 -11.67
N THR A 148 1.89 13.34 -11.53
CA THR A 148 1.23 12.91 -10.30
C THR A 148 1.31 11.39 -10.21
N LYS A 149 1.61 10.85 -9.01
CA LYS A 149 1.66 9.41 -8.73
C LYS A 149 0.82 9.10 -7.49
N PRO A 150 -0.12 8.13 -7.56
CA PRO A 150 -0.88 7.72 -6.38
C PRO A 150 0.01 6.99 -5.37
N GLY A 151 -0.33 7.15 -4.09
CA GLY A 151 0.34 6.49 -2.98
C GLY A 151 -0.10 5.04 -2.76
N ARG A 152 0.63 4.31 -1.90
CA ARG A 152 0.23 2.96 -1.45
C ARG A 152 -1.09 2.95 -0.71
N PHE A 153 -1.43 4.00 0.03
CA PHE A 153 -2.74 4.11 0.67
C PHE A 153 -3.90 4.13 -0.34
N GLU A 154 -3.74 4.81 -1.47
CA GLU A 154 -4.77 4.83 -2.52
C GLU A 154 -4.92 3.47 -3.19
N VAL A 155 -3.79 2.80 -3.44
CA VAL A 155 -3.77 1.44 -4.01
C VAL A 155 -4.40 0.44 -3.04
N ALA A 156 -4.22 0.64 -1.73
CA ALA A 156 -4.74 -0.21 -0.67
C ALA A 156 -6.22 0.09 -0.31
N ASN A 157 -6.86 1.07 -0.96
CA ASN A 157 -8.22 1.47 -0.63
C ASN A 157 -9.19 0.28 -0.71
N LYS A 158 -10.08 0.16 0.28
CA LYS A 158 -10.96 -0.98 0.60
C LYS A 158 -10.25 -2.27 1.02
N GLY A 159 -8.95 -2.35 0.80
CA GLY A 159 -8.12 -3.51 1.14
C GLY A 159 -7.47 -3.43 2.51
N THR A 160 -6.32 -4.10 2.61
CA THR A 160 -5.48 -4.17 3.81
C THR A 160 -4.07 -3.71 3.47
N MET A 161 -3.52 -2.81 4.29
CA MET A 161 -2.12 -2.41 4.20
C MET A 161 -1.32 -3.05 5.33
N PHE A 162 -0.25 -3.75 4.94
CA PHE A 162 0.71 -4.35 5.85
C PHE A 162 1.97 -3.47 5.94
N LEU A 163 2.18 -2.87 7.11
CA LEU A 163 3.35 -2.05 7.43
C LEU A 163 4.38 -2.88 8.20
N ASP A 164 5.38 -3.36 7.48
CA ASP A 164 6.48 -4.14 8.03
C ASP A 164 7.59 -3.22 8.56
N GLU A 165 8.18 -3.60 9.68
CA GLU A 165 9.11 -2.81 10.48
C GLU A 165 8.63 -1.38 10.79
N ILE A 166 7.42 -1.25 11.35
CA ILE A 166 6.82 0.06 11.67
C ILE A 166 7.68 0.90 12.62
N GLY A 167 8.50 0.26 13.47
CA GLY A 167 9.45 0.93 14.37
C GLY A 167 10.63 1.62 13.66
N ASP A 168 10.75 1.49 12.34
CA ASP A 168 11.71 2.22 11.49
C ASP A 168 11.12 3.45 10.80
N MET A 169 9.81 3.70 10.95
CA MET A 169 9.16 4.86 10.35
C MET A 169 9.68 6.18 10.95
N PRO A 170 10.10 7.16 10.11
CA PRO A 170 10.47 8.50 10.58
C PRO A 170 9.34 9.19 11.36
N LEU A 171 9.69 9.98 12.37
CA LEU A 171 8.72 10.65 13.27
C LEU A 171 7.74 11.53 12.51
N GLU A 172 8.19 12.19 11.44
CA GLU A 172 7.39 13.08 10.59
C GLU A 172 6.26 12.31 9.90
N LEU A 173 6.53 11.05 9.52
CA LEU A 173 5.55 10.18 8.87
C LEU A 173 4.61 9.53 9.88
N GLN A 174 5.04 9.34 11.13
CA GLN A 174 4.20 8.81 12.19
C GLN A 174 2.98 9.71 12.45
N SER A 175 3.15 11.04 12.42
CA SER A 175 2.01 11.97 12.52
C SER A 175 1.02 11.84 11.35
N LYS A 176 1.52 11.65 10.13
CA LYS A 176 0.64 11.48 8.96
C LYS A 176 -0.09 10.15 9.00
N LEU A 177 0.59 9.09 9.41
CA LEU A 177 -0.03 7.78 9.61
C LEU A 177 -1.14 7.84 10.66
N LEU A 178 -0.90 8.51 11.79
CA LEU A 178 -1.91 8.72 12.83
C LEU A 178 -3.14 9.45 12.26
N GLN A 179 -2.93 10.50 11.47
CA GLN A 179 -4.02 11.21 10.79
C GLN A 179 -4.86 10.27 9.92
N VAL A 180 -4.23 9.37 9.16
CA VAL A 180 -4.96 8.40 8.33
C VAL A 180 -5.76 7.42 9.20
N LEU A 181 -5.18 6.94 10.31
CA LEU A 181 -5.85 6.01 11.24
C LEU A 181 -7.04 6.62 11.98
N GLU A 182 -7.04 7.94 12.18
CA GLU A 182 -8.11 8.66 12.88
C GLU A 182 -9.18 9.18 11.93
N GLN A 183 -8.77 9.76 10.81
CA GLN A 183 -9.64 10.53 9.92
C GLN A 183 -9.97 9.80 8.61
N GLN A 184 -9.28 8.69 8.33
CA GLN A 184 -9.41 7.96 7.06
C GLN A 184 -9.18 8.87 5.85
N GLU A 185 -8.33 9.88 6.01
CA GLU A 185 -7.95 10.81 4.95
C GLU A 185 -6.48 11.20 5.05
N PHE A 186 -5.92 11.60 3.92
CA PHE A 186 -4.59 12.21 3.85
C PHE A 186 -4.48 13.13 2.64
N VAL A 187 -3.36 13.84 2.54
CA VAL A 187 -3.02 14.68 1.39
C VAL A 187 -1.71 14.18 0.76
N ARG A 188 -1.67 14.11 -0.57
CA ARG A 188 -0.45 13.80 -1.33
C ARG A 188 0.65 14.82 -1.03
N VAL A 189 1.91 14.42 -1.20
CA VAL A 189 3.03 15.37 -1.10
C VAL A 189 2.86 16.47 -2.15
N GLY A 190 2.91 17.73 -1.72
CA GLY A 190 2.70 18.91 -2.56
C GLY A 190 1.24 19.14 -3.01
N GLY A 191 0.30 18.33 -2.54
CA GLY A 191 -1.13 18.50 -2.79
C GLY A 191 -1.82 19.34 -1.70
N ILE A 192 -3.07 19.70 -1.94
CA ILE A 192 -3.97 20.35 -0.97
C ILE A 192 -5.34 19.65 -0.84
N THR A 193 -5.57 18.62 -1.65
CA THR A 193 -6.84 17.90 -1.70
C THR A 193 -6.80 16.74 -0.71
N ASN A 194 -7.78 16.68 0.18
CA ASN A 194 -7.97 15.52 1.05
C ASN A 194 -8.45 14.32 0.21
N ILE A 195 -7.83 13.18 0.44
CA ILE A 195 -8.14 11.90 -0.19
C ILE A 195 -8.65 10.96 0.90
N HIS A 196 -9.92 10.59 0.82
CA HIS A 196 -10.49 9.59 1.72
C HIS A 196 -10.11 8.19 1.29
N VAL A 197 -9.69 7.37 2.25
CA VAL A 197 -9.35 5.96 2.04
C VAL A 197 -9.87 5.09 3.18
N ASP A 198 -10.45 3.97 2.82
CA ASP A 198 -10.90 2.94 3.74
C ASP A 198 -9.90 1.78 3.72
N VAL A 199 -8.88 1.84 4.58
CA VAL A 199 -7.79 0.86 4.59
C VAL A 199 -7.65 0.25 5.97
N ARG A 200 -7.73 -1.07 6.03
CA ARG A 200 -7.39 -1.81 7.25
C ARG A 200 -5.87 -1.87 7.43
N ILE A 201 -5.38 -1.60 8.63
CA ILE A 201 -3.93 -1.56 8.91
C ILE A 201 -3.50 -2.76 9.77
N ILE A 202 -2.50 -3.48 9.26
CA ILE A 202 -1.76 -4.50 10.02
C ILE A 202 -0.30 -4.04 10.07
N CYS A 203 0.29 -3.99 11.26
CA CYS A 203 1.68 -3.57 11.44
C CYS A 203 2.52 -4.73 11.98
N ALA A 204 3.80 -4.76 11.64
CA ALA A 204 4.76 -5.66 12.24
C ALA A 204 6.03 -4.92 12.67
N THR A 205 6.66 -5.39 13.74
CA THR A 205 7.99 -4.93 14.12
C THR A 205 8.76 -5.96 14.92
N ASN A 206 10.08 -5.95 14.80
CA ASN A 206 11.01 -6.64 15.69
C ASN A 206 11.55 -5.75 16.82
N ARG A 207 11.16 -4.47 16.87
CA ARG A 207 11.66 -3.49 17.84
C ARG A 207 10.77 -3.43 19.08
N ASN A 208 11.39 -3.04 20.19
CA ASN A 208 10.68 -2.62 21.39
C ASN A 208 10.18 -1.18 21.19
N LEU A 209 8.88 -1.01 20.97
CA LEU A 209 8.28 0.30 20.71
C LEU A 209 8.23 1.15 21.98
N GLU A 210 8.08 0.54 23.15
CA GLU A 210 8.07 1.21 24.45
C GLU A 210 9.43 1.86 24.73
N GLU A 211 10.53 1.17 24.40
CA GLU A 211 11.87 1.73 24.44
C GLU A 211 12.05 2.84 23.39
N ALA A 212 11.50 2.67 22.18
CA ALA A 212 11.54 3.71 21.15
C ALA A 212 10.78 4.99 21.57
N ILE A 213 9.65 4.85 22.27
CA ILE A 213 8.88 5.96 22.85
C ILE A 213 9.70 6.68 23.91
N SER A 214 10.28 5.96 24.87
CA SER A 214 11.10 6.60 25.93
C SER A 214 12.32 7.34 25.38
N ARG A 215 12.82 6.94 24.20
CA ARG A 215 13.91 7.60 23.48
C ARG A 215 13.45 8.69 22.50
N GLY A 216 12.16 8.98 22.43
CA GLY A 216 11.57 9.98 21.52
C GLY A 216 11.68 9.61 20.04
N ARG A 217 11.81 8.33 19.70
CA ARG A 217 11.91 7.81 18.32
C ARG A 217 10.60 7.26 17.78
N PHE A 218 9.61 7.07 18.64
CA PHE A 218 8.28 6.65 18.27
C PHE A 218 7.26 7.43 19.08
N ARG A 219 6.16 7.84 18.45
CA ARG A 219 5.13 8.60 19.12
C ARG A 219 4.23 7.69 19.94
N GLU A 220 3.94 8.13 21.15
CA GLU A 220 3.09 7.41 22.10
C GLU A 220 1.63 7.31 21.62
N ASP A 221 1.08 8.39 21.06
CA ASP A 221 -0.28 8.42 20.50
C ASP A 221 -0.49 7.40 19.37
N LEU A 222 0.45 7.35 18.41
CA LEU A 222 0.45 6.36 17.34
C LEU A 222 0.57 4.93 17.89
N PHE A 223 1.42 4.71 18.90
CA PHE A 223 1.56 3.38 19.50
C PHE A 223 0.24 2.88 20.08
N TYR A 224 -0.49 3.71 20.82
CA TYR A 224 -1.79 3.32 21.35
C TYR A 224 -2.82 3.03 20.27
N ARG A 225 -2.78 3.78 19.16
CA ARG A 225 -3.70 3.54 18.03
C ARG A 225 -3.38 2.28 17.23
N LEU A 226 -2.10 1.87 17.19
CA LEU A 226 -1.64 0.65 16.50
C LEU A 226 -1.73 -0.60 17.37
N ASN A 227 -1.71 -0.45 18.69
CA ASN A 227 -1.65 -1.55 19.66
C ASN A 227 -3.03 -1.90 20.22
N GLU A 228 -4.07 -1.85 19.38
CA GLU A 228 -5.43 -2.25 19.78
C GLU A 228 -5.51 -3.77 19.99
N ILE A 229 -4.88 -4.55 19.10
CA ILE A 229 -4.67 -5.99 19.26
C ILE A 229 -3.21 -6.33 18.99
N THR A 230 -2.58 -7.07 19.90
CA THR A 230 -1.20 -7.53 19.76
C THR A 230 -1.12 -9.04 19.55
N VAL A 231 -0.36 -9.46 18.55
CA VAL A 231 0.01 -10.86 18.30
C VAL A 231 1.52 -11.02 18.55
N PHE A 232 1.94 -12.08 19.25
CA PHE A 232 3.34 -12.39 19.57
C PHE A 232 3.81 -13.68 18.91
#